data_AF-A0A671U068-F1
#
_entry.id   AF-A0A671U068-F1
#
_cell.length_a   1.000
_cell.length_b   1.000
_cell.length_c   1.000
_cell.angle_alpha   90.00
_cell.angle_beta   90.00
_cell.angle_gamma   90.00
#
_symmetry.space_group_name_H-M   'P 1'
#
loop_
_entity.id
_entity.type
_entity.pdbx_description
1 polymer ?
#
loop_
_entity_poly.entity_id
_entity_poly.type
_entity_poly.pdbx_seq_one_letter_code
_entity_poly.pdbx_strand_id
1 'polypeptide(L)'
;MATPKKIIFTTLENLGDEDFQKFKWHLQGALEGFPAIPKCRLDKANREDTVDQMVQTYCINTIKVTRMVLGAINQNDLLEKLSNTISEPTGRSLKMESKNLYIMQPYST
;
A
#
# COMPACT_ATOMS: atom_id res chain seq x y z
N MET A 1 5.82 0.73 -15.86
CA MET A 1 5.83 -0.03 -14.59
C MET A 1 6.20 0.92 -13.47
N ALA A 2 5.27 1.28 -12.58
CA ALA A 2 5.63 2.04 -11.38
C ALA A 2 6.40 1.12 -10.43
N THR A 3 7.53 1.58 -9.91
CA THR A 3 8.32 0.81 -8.95
C THR A 3 7.66 0.85 -7.57
N PRO A 4 7.76 -0.23 -6.76
CA PRO A 4 7.21 -0.24 -5.41
C PRO A 4 7.66 0.97 -4.57
N LYS A 5 8.93 1.35 -4.70
CA LYS A 5 9.51 2.54 -4.06
C LYS A 5 8.71 3.82 -4.40
N LYS A 6 8.42 4.05 -5.68
CA LYS A 6 7.71 5.25 -6.14
C LYS A 6 6.26 5.28 -5.64
N ILE A 7 5.57 4.13 -5.67
CA ILE A 7 4.19 4.02 -5.20
C ILE A 7 4.11 4.39 -3.71
N ILE A 8 4.97 3.80 -2.87
CA ILE A 8 4.98 4.09 -1.43
C ILE A 8 5.36 5.54 -1.15
N PHE A 9 6.33 6.08 -1.88
CA PHE A 9 6.73 7.47 -1.74
C PHE A 9 5.55 8.42 -1.96
N THR A 10 4.83 8.28 -3.07
CA THR A 10 3.66 9.12 -3.36
C THR A 10 2.56 8.94 -2.30
N THR A 11 2.37 7.74 -1.75
CA THR A 11 1.43 7.54 -0.64
C THR A 11 1.86 8.31 0.63
N LEU A 12 3.16 8.30 0.95
CA LEU A 12 3.73 9.04 2.08
C LEU A 12 3.73 10.56 1.89
N GLU A 13 3.82 11.05 0.64
CA GLU A 13 3.66 12.48 0.33
C GLU A 13 2.24 12.98 0.63
N ASN A 14 1.23 12.13 0.45
CA ASN A 14 -0.16 12.46 0.75
C ASN A 14 -0.52 12.31 2.24
N LEU A 15 0.41 11.79 3.07
CA LEU A 15 0.24 11.74 4.52
C LEU A 15 0.60 13.09 5.14
N GLY A 16 -0.32 13.63 5.95
CA GLY A 16 -0.03 14.79 6.81
C GLY A 16 1.07 14.49 7.81
N ASP A 17 1.73 15.52 8.35
CA ASP A 17 2.90 15.32 9.20
C ASP A 17 2.60 14.55 10.49
N GLU A 18 1.43 14.76 11.10
CA GLU A 18 1.01 14.00 12.29
C GLU A 18 0.85 12.51 11.98
N ASP A 19 0.18 12.18 10.88
CA ASP A 19 -0.02 10.80 10.45
C ASP A 19 1.28 10.16 9.99
N PHE A 20 2.19 10.93 9.40
CA PHE A 20 3.53 10.47 9.07
C PHE A 20 4.34 10.15 10.33
N GLN A 21 4.22 10.94 11.42
CA GLN A 21 4.85 10.58 12.70
C GLN A 21 4.27 9.30 13.28
N LYS A 22 2.94 9.11 13.24
CA LYS A 22 2.29 7.85 13.66
C LYS A 22 2.76 6.69 12.79
N PHE A 23 2.88 6.88 11.47
CA PHE A 23 3.40 5.89 10.54
C PHE A 23 4.80 5.43 10.95
N LYS A 24 5.72 6.37 11.21
CA LYS A 24 7.08 6.05 11.70
C LYS A 24 7.06 5.35 13.05
N TRP A 25 6.13 5.70 13.95
CA TRP A 25 5.97 5.04 15.23
C TRP A 25 5.57 3.57 15.07
N HIS A 26 4.61 3.26 14.19
CA HIS A 26 4.20 1.88 13.91
C HIS A 26 5.32 1.04 13.27
N LEU A 27 6.18 1.64 12.45
CA LEU A 27 7.36 0.94 11.90
C LEU A 27 8.42 0.57 12.95
N GLN A 28 8.44 1.28 14.09
CA GLN A 28 9.31 0.96 15.22
C GLN A 28 8.78 -0.18 16.07
N GLY A 29 7.48 -0.49 15.95
CA GLY A 29 6.83 -1.61 16.62
C GLY A 29 7.04 -2.92 15.89
N ALA A 30 6.81 -4.03 16.61
CA ALA A 30 6.67 -5.33 15.98
C ALA A 30 5.37 -5.34 15.15
N LEU A 31 5.50 -5.32 13.83
CA LEU A 31 4.40 -5.60 12.93
C LEU A 31 4.27 -7.11 12.81
N GLU A 32 3.05 -7.63 12.76
CA GLU A 32 2.80 -9.07 12.79
C GLU A 32 3.56 -9.80 11.66
N GLY A 33 4.60 -10.55 12.02
CA GLY A 33 5.46 -11.28 11.09
C GLY A 33 6.55 -10.45 10.39
N PHE A 34 6.79 -9.20 10.78
CA PHE A 34 7.79 -8.32 10.18
C PHE A 34 8.74 -7.71 11.21
N PRO A 35 10.05 -7.60 10.87
CA PRO A 35 11.04 -7.02 11.78
C PRO A 35 10.80 -5.52 11.99
N ALA A 36 10.93 -5.04 13.23
CA ALA A 36 10.82 -3.61 13.52
C ALA A 36 12.03 -2.84 12.95
N ILE A 37 11.79 -1.61 12.50
CA ILE A 37 12.86 -0.69 12.07
C ILE A 37 13.33 0.11 13.30
N PRO A 38 14.65 0.14 13.58
CA PRO A 38 15.17 0.87 14.74
C PRO A 38 14.79 2.35 14.74
N LYS A 39 14.33 2.86 15.90
CA LYS A 39 13.96 4.27 16.07
C LYS A 39 15.04 5.25 15.60
N CYS A 40 16.31 4.96 15.87
CA CYS A 40 17.43 5.81 15.46
C CYS A 40 17.49 6.05 13.94
N ARG A 41 16.95 5.13 13.14
CA ARG A 41 16.87 5.27 11.68
C ARG A 41 15.65 6.04 11.20
N LEU A 42 14.60 6.13 12.02
CA LEU A 42 13.32 6.76 11.66
C LEU A 42 13.12 8.15 12.29
N ASP A 43 13.77 8.44 13.42
CA ASP A 43 13.58 9.67 14.18
C ASP A 43 13.79 10.92 13.32
N LYS A 44 14.91 10.96 12.59
CA LYS A 44 15.27 12.06 11.66
C LYS A 44 15.02 11.75 10.18
N ALA A 45 14.46 10.59 9.86
CA ALA A 45 14.18 10.22 8.47
C ALA A 45 13.11 11.11 7.88
N ASN A 46 13.39 11.62 6.67
CA ASN A 46 12.38 12.23 5.82
C ASN A 46 11.52 11.13 5.14
N ARG A 47 10.59 11.54 4.27
CA ARG A 47 9.70 10.60 3.55
C ARG A 47 10.50 9.67 2.63
N GLU A 48 11.51 10.15 1.92
CA GLU A 48 12.36 9.34 1.04
C GLU A 48 13.21 8.32 1.83
N ASP A 49 13.86 8.77 2.89
CA ASP A 49 14.67 7.94 3.79
C ASP A 49 13.83 6.83 4.39
N THR A 50 12.58 7.15 4.78
CA THR A 50 11.65 6.17 5.34
C THR A 50 11.30 5.11 4.30
N VAL A 51 11.01 5.50 3.06
CA VAL A 51 10.76 4.54 1.97
C VAL A 51 11.98 3.65 1.77
N ASP A 52 13.19 4.22 1.72
CA ASP A 52 14.40 3.43 1.53
C ASP A 52 14.66 2.46 2.68
N GLN A 53 14.44 2.88 3.93
CA GLN A 53 14.52 1.97 5.07
C GLN A 53 13.50 0.84 4.97
N MET A 54 12.26 1.13 4.55
CA MET A 54 11.24 0.09 4.37
C MET A 54 11.60 -0.87 3.24
N VAL A 55 12.07 -0.38 2.10
CA VAL A 55 12.50 -1.21 0.97
C VAL A 55 13.70 -2.08 1.35
N GLN A 56 14.66 -1.55 2.09
CA GLN A 56 15.82 -2.31 2.58
C GLN A 56 15.42 -3.39 3.61
N THR A 57 14.43 -3.11 4.45
CA THR A 57 14.05 -4.01 5.55
C THR A 57 13.08 -5.10 5.09
N TYR A 58 12.09 -4.72 4.27
CA TYR A 58 10.98 -5.59 3.91
C TYR A 58 11.02 -6.08 2.45
N CYS A 59 11.86 -5.47 1.60
CA CYS A 59 12.03 -5.82 0.20
C CYS A 59 10.68 -5.92 -0.55
N ILE A 60 10.31 -7.12 -0.98
CA ILE A 60 9.06 -7.41 -1.69
C ILE A 60 7.81 -7.15 -0.82
N ASN A 61 7.95 -7.20 0.51
CA ASN A 61 6.85 -7.04 1.46
C ASN A 61 6.58 -5.58 1.83
N THR A 62 7.35 -4.63 1.30
CA THR A 62 7.23 -3.19 1.60
C THR A 62 5.81 -2.67 1.39
N ILE A 63 5.16 -3.10 0.31
CA ILE A 63 3.78 -2.73 0.01
C ILE A 63 2.81 -3.29 1.04
N LYS A 64 3.00 -4.54 1.46
CA LYS A 64 2.15 -5.19 2.46
C LYS A 64 2.26 -4.50 3.80
N VAL A 65 3.48 -4.21 4.24
CA VAL A 65 3.75 -3.45 5.47
C VAL A 65 3.12 -2.06 5.41
N THR A 66 3.25 -1.35 4.28
CA THR A 66 2.65 -0.02 4.13
C THR A 66 1.13 -0.08 4.32
N ARG A 67 0.44 -1.07 3.74
CA ARG A 67 -1.01 -1.24 3.93
C ARG A 67 -1.36 -1.49 5.39
N MET A 68 -0.63 -2.36 6.08
CA MET A 68 -0.87 -2.66 7.49
C MET A 68 -0.77 -1.39 8.35
N VAL A 69 0.27 -0.59 8.13
CA VAL A 69 0.47 0.65 8.90
C VAL A 69 -0.58 1.70 8.57
N LEU A 70 -0.94 1.89 7.28
CA LEU A 70 -2.01 2.82 6.89
C LEU A 70 -3.35 2.46 7.53
N GLY A 71 -3.69 1.18 7.60
CA GLY A 71 -4.87 0.70 8.31
C GLY A 71 -4.80 0.98 9.82
N ALA A 72 -3.63 0.81 10.43
CA ALA A 72 -3.43 1.06 11.86
C ALA A 72 -3.60 2.54 12.26
N ILE A 73 -3.23 3.47 11.37
CA ILE A 73 -3.41 4.92 11.58
C ILE A 73 -4.73 5.45 11.03
N ASN A 74 -5.65 4.56 10.63
CA ASN A 74 -6.97 4.89 10.08
C ASN A 74 -6.94 5.74 8.81
N GLN A 75 -5.89 5.61 7.99
CA GLN A 75 -5.72 6.28 6.69
C GLN A 75 -6.31 5.41 5.57
N ASN A 76 -7.60 5.10 5.69
CA ASN A 76 -8.33 4.18 4.81
C ASN A 76 -8.44 4.72 3.36
N ASP A 77 -8.57 6.03 3.18
CA ASP A 77 -8.63 6.65 1.85
C ASP A 77 -7.32 6.45 1.07
N LEU A 78 -6.18 6.58 1.74
CA LEU A 78 -4.86 6.35 1.13
C LEU A 78 -4.62 4.86 0.88
N LEU A 79 -5.13 3.98 1.75
CA LEU A 79 -5.07 2.53 1.60
C LEU A 79 -5.83 2.06 0.35
N GLU A 80 -7.02 2.62 0.09
CA GLU A 80 -7.77 2.34 -1.15
C GLU A 80 -7.03 2.82 -2.39
N LYS A 81 -6.53 4.06 -2.39
CA LYS A 81 -5.73 4.62 -3.49
C LYS A 81 -4.50 3.77 -3.79
N LEU A 82 -3.81 3.31 -2.75
CA LEU A 82 -2.66 2.43 -2.87
C LEU A 82 -3.06 1.09 -3.51
N SER A 83 -4.18 0.50 -3.08
CA SER A 83 -4.68 -0.77 -3.63
C SER A 83 -5.08 -0.65 -5.09
N ASN A 84 -5.73 0.43 -5.49
CA ASN A 84 -6.09 0.72 -6.89
C ASN A 84 -4.84 0.88 -7.77
N THR A 85 -3.81 1.56 -7.27
CA THR A 85 -2.54 1.76 -7.98
C THR A 85 -1.79 0.45 -8.24
N ILE A 86 -1.91 -0.52 -7.34
CA ILE A 86 -1.27 -1.85 -7.47
C ILE A 86 -2.15 -2.82 -8.27
N SER A 87 -3.46 -2.60 -8.25
CA SER A 87 -4.46 -3.39 -8.99
C SER A 87 -4.56 -3.02 -10.48
N GLU A 88 -3.89 -1.97 -10.95
CA GLU A 88 -3.76 -1.70 -12.38
C GLU A 88 -2.52 -2.39 -12.97
N PRO A 89 -2.64 -3.58 -13.59
CA PRO A 89 -2.05 -3.76 -14.90
C PRO A 89 -2.95 -3.00 -15.88
N THR A 90 -2.36 -2.22 -16.78
CA THR A 90 -3.03 -1.61 -17.93
C THR A 90 -4.16 -2.50 -18.47
N GLY A 91 -5.42 -2.13 -18.24
CA GLY A 91 -6.51 -3.07 -18.51
C GLY A 91 -7.93 -2.61 -18.23
N ARG A 92 -8.29 -1.39 -18.69
CA ARG A 92 -9.66 -0.99 -19.07
C ARG A 92 -10.72 -1.01 -17.95
N SER A 93 -11.18 0.20 -17.62
CA SER A 93 -12.55 0.49 -17.17
C SER A 93 -13.57 -0.44 -17.85
N LEU A 94 -14.35 -1.16 -17.05
CA LEU A 94 -15.73 -1.51 -17.38
C LEU A 94 -16.49 -1.64 -16.06
N LYS A 95 -17.18 -0.54 -15.75
CA LYS A 95 -18.38 -0.48 -14.93
C LYS A 95 -19.34 -1.55 -15.46
N MET A 96 -19.44 -2.69 -14.79
CA MET A 96 -20.44 -3.70 -15.13
C MET A 96 -21.73 -3.31 -14.42
N GLU A 97 -22.45 -2.45 -15.13
CA GLU A 97 -23.86 -2.19 -14.91
C GLU A 97 -24.60 -3.53 -14.88
N SER A 98 -25.30 -3.76 -13.78
CA SER A 98 -26.28 -4.81 -13.60
C SER A 98 -27.30 -4.80 -14.74
N LYS A 99 -27.31 -5.89 -15.53
CA LYS A 99 -28.45 -6.58 -16.19
C LYS A 99 -28.02 -7.14 -17.56
N ASN A 100 -28.39 -8.40 -17.81
CA ASN A 100 -28.34 -9.16 -19.07
C ASN A 100 -27.01 -9.81 -19.49
N LEU A 101 -26.81 -11.06 -19.05
CA LEU A 101 -26.40 -12.13 -19.98
C LEU A 101 -26.78 -13.53 -19.45
N TYR A 102 -28.08 -13.84 -19.42
CA TYR A 102 -28.54 -15.23 -19.45
C TYR A 102 -28.92 -15.54 -20.91
N ILE A 103 -27.92 -15.81 -21.75
CA ILE A 103 -28.15 -16.45 -23.05
C ILE A 103 -27.25 -17.68 -23.15
N MET A 104 -27.91 -18.80 -22.83
CA MET A 104 -27.70 -20.21 -23.20
C MET A 104 -26.29 -20.66 -23.62
N GLN A 105 -25.68 -21.49 -22.77
CA GLN A 105 -24.68 -22.48 -23.18
C GLN A 105 -25.41 -23.73 -23.71
N PRO A 106 -25.06 -24.28 -24.89
CA PRO A 106 -25.57 -25.57 -25.32
C PRO A 106 -24.70 -26.67 -24.70
N TYR A 107 -25.28 -27.48 -23.82
CA TYR A 107 -24.72 -28.80 -23.53
C TYR A 107 -25.49 -29.82 -24.36
N SER A 108 -24.81 -30.31 -25.41
CA SER A 108 -25.16 -31.58 -26.06
C SER A 108 -24.93 -32.74 -25.10
N THR A 109 -25.87 -33.68 -25.07
CA THR A 109 -25.60 -35.12 -25.18
C THR A 109 -26.80 -35.72 -25.91
#